data_AF-A0A353WRP5-F1
#
_entry.id   AF-A0A353WRP5-F1
#
_cell.length_a   1.000
_cell.length_b   1.000
_cell.length_c   1.000
_cell.angle_alpha   90.00
_cell.angle_beta   90.00
_cell.angle_gamma   90.00
#
_symmetry.space_group_name_H-M   'P 1'
#
loop_
_entity.id
_entity.type
_entity.pdbx_description
1 polymer ?
#
loop_
_entity_poly.entity_id
_entity_poly.type
_entity_poly.pdbx_seq_one_letter_code
_entity_poly.pdbx_strand_id
1 'polypeptide(L)'
;MKKIIMVVAAMALSIASFAQDAKSIYNKYSDKANVSAVYVSPSMFKLIGNLPDIDMPEGEVNITPFVRQMDGMYLIDSENSEINASILADAEKLVKSSKYELLIEAKDGGEAVRIYTISDADTVSNFVMIASEPEECTFISINGKIAKKDLEKLLSAAVNN
;
A
#
# COMPACT_ATOMS: atom_id res chain seq x y z
N MET A 1 -2.42 28.52 35.87
CA MET A 1 -3.18 28.57 34.60
C MET A 1 -2.27 28.49 33.37
N LYS A 2 -1.29 29.39 33.19
CA LYS A 2 -0.38 29.36 32.03
C LYS A 2 0.38 28.02 31.82
N LYS A 3 0.84 27.38 32.91
CA LYS A 3 1.53 26.08 32.84
C LYS A 3 0.63 24.90 32.43
N ILE A 4 -0.64 24.91 32.82
CA ILE A 4 -1.62 23.88 32.44
C ILE A 4 -1.97 24.01 30.95
N ILE A 5 -2.15 25.25 30.47
CA ILE A 5 -2.40 25.53 29.04
C ILE A 5 -1.20 25.09 28.18
N MET A 6 0.03 25.29 28.65
CA MET A 6 1.24 24.87 27.93
C MET A 6 1.38 23.34 27.85
N VAL A 7 1.02 22.62 28.90
CA VAL A 7 1.01 21.14 28.93
C VAL A 7 -0.09 20.57 28.03
N VAL A 8 -1.28 21.17 28.03
CA VAL A 8 -2.37 20.78 27.12
C VAL A 8 -2.03 21.08 25.66
N ALA A 9 -1.37 22.22 25.36
CA ALA A 9 -0.89 22.54 24.02
C ALA A 9 0.23 21.60 23.56
N ALA A 10 1.16 21.22 24.44
CA ALA A 10 2.19 20.23 24.14
C ALA A 10 1.60 18.83 23.90
N MET A 11 0.58 18.43 24.66
CA MET A 11 -0.16 17.18 24.44
C MET A 11 -0.98 17.22 23.14
N ALA A 12 -1.54 18.37 22.77
CA ALA A 12 -2.26 18.57 21.50
C ALA A 12 -1.32 18.50 20.27
N LEU A 13 -0.06 18.91 20.41
CA LEU A 13 0.96 18.78 19.36
C LEU A 13 1.44 17.33 19.19
N SER A 14 1.39 16.49 20.23
CA SER A 14 1.74 15.07 20.13
C SER A 14 0.66 14.19 19.47
N ILE A 15 -0.54 14.72 19.23
CA ILE A 15 -1.64 13.96 18.58
C ILE A 15 -1.63 14.10 17.04
N ALA A 16 -0.84 15.02 16.49
CA ALA A 16 -0.72 15.19 15.03
C ALA A 16 0.28 14.22 14.37
N SER A 17 1.01 13.43 15.17
CA SER A 17 2.15 12.62 14.70
C SER A 17 1.80 11.18 14.32
N PHE A 18 0.52 10.77 14.38
CA PHE A 18 0.15 9.36 14.30
C PHE A 18 -0.98 9.09 13.31
N ALA A 19 -0.68 9.35 12.04
CA ALA A 19 -1.12 8.52 10.92
C ALA A 19 -0.25 8.90 9.72
N GLN A 20 0.96 8.32 9.63
CA GLN A 20 1.57 8.21 8.31
C GLN A 20 0.69 7.23 7.55
N ASP A 21 -0.18 7.75 6.69
CA ASP A 21 -0.89 6.95 5.70
C ASP A 21 -0.02 6.83 4.45
N ALA A 22 -0.34 5.89 3.56
CA ALA A 22 0.42 5.71 2.32
C ALA A 22 0.47 7.00 1.46
N LYS A 23 -0.55 7.86 1.56
CA LYS A 23 -0.60 9.16 0.89
C LYS A 23 0.49 10.10 1.39
N SER A 24 0.76 10.12 2.69
CA SER A 24 1.82 10.94 3.29
C SER A 24 3.21 10.53 2.79
N ILE A 25 3.45 9.22 2.63
CA ILE A 25 4.69 8.69 2.04
C ILE A 25 4.78 9.15 0.58
N TYR A 26 3.73 8.95 -0.21
CA TYR A 26 3.69 9.40 -1.60
C TYR A 26 3.98 10.90 -1.74
N ASN A 27 3.29 11.76 -1.00
CA ASN A 27 3.48 13.21 -1.05
C ASN A 27 4.89 13.64 -0.64
N LYS A 28 5.54 12.90 0.27
CA LYS A 28 6.89 13.23 0.75
C LYS A 28 7.96 12.97 -0.32
N TYR A 29 7.77 11.95 -1.16
CA TYR A 29 8.79 11.45 -2.08
C TYR A 29 8.50 11.69 -3.57
N SER A 30 7.25 11.93 -3.96
CA SER A 30 6.83 12.02 -5.36
C SER A 30 7.52 13.11 -6.20
N ASP A 31 7.96 14.20 -5.58
CA ASP A 31 8.66 15.30 -6.27
C ASP A 31 10.20 15.21 -6.15
N LYS A 32 10.74 14.09 -5.65
CA LYS A 32 12.18 13.92 -5.47
C LYS A 32 12.87 13.48 -6.77
N ALA A 33 14.12 13.89 -6.94
CA ALA A 33 14.92 13.48 -8.09
C ALA A 33 15.22 11.97 -8.04
N ASN A 34 15.15 11.32 -9.20
CA ASN A 34 15.32 9.87 -9.37
C ASN A 34 14.31 9.04 -8.55
N VAL A 35 13.10 9.58 -8.38
CA VAL A 35 11.95 8.87 -7.82
C VAL A 35 10.84 8.85 -8.86
N SER A 36 10.38 7.65 -9.20
CA SER A 36 9.19 7.41 -9.98
C SER A 36 7.99 7.30 -9.05
N ALA A 37 6.92 8.05 -9.33
CA ALA A 37 5.76 8.12 -8.45
C ALA A 37 4.47 8.02 -9.25
N VAL A 38 3.62 7.04 -8.90
CA VAL A 38 2.31 6.83 -9.54
C VAL A 38 1.20 6.88 -8.50
N TYR A 39 0.16 7.66 -8.79
CA TYR A 39 -1.08 7.68 -8.02
C TYR A 39 -2.25 7.30 -8.93
N VAL A 40 -3.01 6.28 -8.52
CA VAL A 40 -4.27 5.91 -9.17
C VAL A 40 -5.41 6.25 -8.21
N SER A 41 -6.29 7.15 -8.66
CA SER A 41 -7.43 7.61 -7.86
C SER A 41 -8.57 6.58 -7.86
N PRO A 42 -9.44 6.59 -6.82
CA PRO A 42 -10.66 5.77 -6.82
C PRO A 42 -11.55 6.03 -8.04
N SER A 43 -11.57 7.26 -8.57
CA SER A 43 -12.30 7.58 -9.79
C SER A 43 -11.77 6.80 -10.99
N MET A 44 -10.46 6.57 -11.08
CA MET A 44 -9.87 5.76 -12.15
C MET A 44 -10.25 4.29 -12.01
N PHE A 45 -10.20 3.74 -10.80
CA PHE A 45 -10.65 2.36 -10.54
C PHE A 45 -12.12 2.14 -10.90
N LYS A 46 -12.99 3.12 -10.61
CA LYS A 46 -14.40 3.10 -11.06
C LYS A 46 -14.54 3.15 -12.58
N LEU A 47 -13.73 3.96 -13.27
CA LEU A 47 -13.73 4.02 -14.72
C LEU A 47 -13.34 2.66 -15.32
N ILE A 48 -12.25 2.04 -14.84
CA ILE A 48 -11.82 0.71 -15.28
C ILE A 48 -12.88 -0.34 -14.95
N GLY A 49 -13.44 -0.31 -13.75
CA GLY A 49 -14.49 -1.23 -13.33
C GLY A 49 -15.80 -1.10 -14.12
N ASN A 50 -16.06 0.05 -14.74
CA ASN A 50 -17.26 0.28 -15.56
C ASN A 50 -17.04 -0.05 -17.04
N LEU A 51 -15.81 -0.35 -17.46
CA LEU A 51 -15.59 -0.93 -18.77
C LEU A 51 -16.34 -2.27 -18.82
N PRO A 52 -17.01 -2.61 -19.96
CA PRO A 52 -17.52 -3.95 -20.15
C PRO A 52 -16.38 -4.94 -19.92
N ASP A 53 -16.71 -6.13 -19.37
CA ASP A 53 -15.71 -7.18 -19.19
C ASP A 53 -14.93 -7.29 -20.50
N ILE A 54 -13.63 -7.00 -20.44
CA ILE A 54 -12.75 -7.23 -21.57
C ILE A 54 -12.94 -8.70 -21.88
N ASP A 55 -13.26 -9.06 -23.12
CA ASP A 55 -13.29 -10.45 -23.59
C ASP A 55 -11.90 -11.02 -23.36
N MET A 56 -11.71 -11.52 -22.15
CA MET A 56 -10.47 -12.08 -21.67
C MET A 56 -10.32 -13.40 -22.42
N PRO A 57 -9.15 -13.63 -23.07
CA PRO A 57 -8.83 -14.92 -23.66
C PRO A 57 -9.18 -16.05 -22.67
N GLU A 58 -9.72 -17.17 -23.17
CA GLU A 58 -10.04 -18.32 -22.32
C GLU A 58 -8.83 -18.66 -21.43
N GLY A 59 -9.01 -18.55 -20.11
CA GLY A 59 -7.96 -18.78 -19.10
C GLY A 59 -7.57 -17.54 -18.29
N GLU A 60 -7.89 -16.32 -18.70
CA GLU A 60 -7.58 -15.13 -17.91
C GLU A 60 -8.58 -14.90 -16.75
N VAL A 61 -8.05 -14.65 -15.55
CA VAL A 61 -8.84 -14.42 -14.33
C VAL A 61 -9.52 -13.06 -14.44
N ASN A 62 -10.87 -13.02 -14.44
CA ASN A 62 -11.60 -11.75 -14.42
C ASN A 62 -11.32 -10.98 -13.11
N ILE A 63 -10.47 -9.96 -13.21
CA ILE A 63 -10.10 -9.08 -12.10
C ILE A 63 -11.05 -7.89 -11.90
N THR A 64 -12.01 -7.66 -12.80
CA THR A 64 -12.94 -6.51 -12.76
C THR A 64 -13.67 -6.37 -11.41
N PRO A 65 -14.19 -7.44 -10.78
CA PRO A 65 -14.84 -7.35 -9.47
C PRO A 65 -13.90 -6.84 -8.36
N PHE A 66 -12.60 -7.09 -8.47
CA PHE A 66 -11.59 -6.67 -7.50
C PHE A 66 -11.16 -5.23 -7.71
N VAL A 67 -10.95 -4.85 -8.97
CA VAL A 67 -10.63 -3.46 -9.37
C VAL A 67 -11.73 -2.50 -8.91
N ARG A 68 -13.00 -2.91 -8.97
CA ARG A 68 -14.15 -2.12 -8.47
C ARG A 68 -14.10 -1.84 -6.96
N GLN A 69 -13.41 -2.67 -6.18
CA GLN A 69 -13.31 -2.54 -4.72
C GLN A 69 -12.08 -1.74 -4.29
N MET A 70 -11.29 -1.22 -5.24
CA MET A 70 -10.10 -0.42 -4.95
C MET A 70 -10.47 1.06 -4.78
N ASP A 71 -9.99 1.63 -3.67
CA ASP A 71 -10.21 3.02 -3.27
C ASP A 71 -9.01 3.93 -3.56
N GLY A 72 -7.91 3.38 -4.08
CA GLY A 72 -6.75 4.14 -4.52
C GLY A 72 -5.45 3.34 -4.43
N MET A 73 -4.46 3.74 -5.22
CA MET A 73 -3.13 3.15 -5.20
C MET A 73 -2.06 4.23 -5.23
N TYR A 74 -1.03 4.05 -4.40
CA TYR A 74 0.18 4.85 -4.38
C TYR A 74 1.37 3.95 -4.65
N LEU A 75 2.21 4.34 -5.59
CA LEU A 75 3.47 3.68 -5.90
C LEU A 75 4.57 4.73 -5.85
N ILE A 76 5.65 4.39 -5.14
CA ILE A 76 6.92 5.09 -5.14
C ILE A 76 7.96 4.05 -5.49
N ASP A 77 8.81 4.38 -6.45
CA ASP A 77 9.93 3.59 -6.88
C ASP A 77 11.15 4.49 -6.98
N SER A 78 12.27 4.08 -6.40
CA SER A 78 13.42 4.95 -6.19
C SER A 78 14.72 4.21 -6.38
N GLU A 79 15.56 4.73 -7.26
CA GLU A 79 16.96 4.30 -7.47
C GLU A 79 17.94 5.24 -6.72
N ASN A 80 17.42 6.14 -5.88
CA ASN A 80 18.21 7.09 -5.12
C ASN A 80 18.57 6.53 -3.74
N SER A 81 19.80 6.05 -3.58
CA SER A 81 20.28 5.42 -2.34
C SER A 81 20.12 6.27 -1.07
N GLU A 82 20.22 7.61 -1.17
CA GLU A 82 20.00 8.51 -0.02
C GLU A 82 18.53 8.53 0.42
N ILE A 83 17.61 8.38 -0.53
CA ILE A 83 16.16 8.43 -0.31
C ILE A 83 15.61 7.05 0.04
N ASN A 84 16.17 5.97 -0.52
CA ASN A 84 15.71 4.60 -0.33
C ASN A 84 15.60 4.22 1.15
N ALA A 85 16.62 4.53 1.96
CA ALA A 85 16.61 4.28 3.39
C ALA A 85 15.46 5.02 4.12
N SER A 86 15.12 6.23 3.65
CA SER A 86 14.03 7.03 4.22
C SER A 86 12.65 6.50 3.81
N ILE A 87 12.49 6.08 2.55
CA ILE A 87 11.26 5.42 2.06
C ILE A 87 11.02 4.14 2.87
N LEU A 88 12.04 3.27 2.97
CA LEU A 88 11.96 2.02 3.71
C LEU A 88 11.57 2.26 5.18
N ALA A 89 12.22 3.22 5.85
CA ALA A 89 11.91 3.54 7.25
C ALA A 89 10.46 4.02 7.45
N ASP A 90 9.96 4.88 6.56
CA ASP A 90 8.57 5.35 6.62
C ASP A 90 7.56 4.25 6.30
N ALA A 91 7.85 3.42 5.29
CA ALA A 91 7.02 2.29 4.90
C ALA A 91 6.96 1.23 6.01
N GLU A 92 8.09 0.91 6.64
CA GLU A 92 8.14 0.04 7.81
C GLU A 92 7.33 0.61 8.97
N LYS A 93 7.40 1.93 9.18
CA LYS A 93 6.64 2.59 10.25
C LYS A 93 5.12 2.54 10.00
N LEU A 94 4.68 2.66 8.75
CA LEU A 94 3.28 2.46 8.35
C LEU A 94 2.78 1.06 8.74
N VAL A 95 3.52 0.01 8.34
CA VAL A 95 3.11 -1.38 8.56
C VAL A 95 3.36 -1.88 9.99
N LYS A 96 4.21 -1.21 10.78
CA LYS A 96 4.37 -1.50 12.23
C LYS A 96 3.16 -1.08 13.07
N SER A 97 2.17 -0.39 12.51
CA SER A 97 0.89 -0.19 13.20
C SER A 97 0.19 -1.52 13.44
N SER A 98 -0.51 -1.68 14.58
CA SER A 98 -1.08 -2.95 15.04
C SER A 98 -2.22 -3.54 14.18
N LYS A 99 -2.46 -2.97 13.00
CA LYS A 99 -3.52 -3.37 12.07
C LYS A 99 -3.01 -4.20 10.91
N TYR A 100 -1.74 -4.06 10.55
CA TYR A 100 -1.15 -4.77 9.42
C TYR A 100 -0.59 -6.12 9.86
N GLU A 101 -0.90 -7.14 9.07
CA GLU A 101 -0.41 -8.51 9.18
C GLU A 101 0.53 -8.77 7.99
N LEU A 102 1.69 -9.37 8.27
CA LEU A 102 2.63 -9.81 7.23
C LEU A 102 2.07 -11.09 6.58
N LEU A 103 1.86 -11.05 5.26
CA LEU A 103 1.37 -12.19 4.48
C LEU A 103 2.49 -12.95 3.80
N ILE A 104 3.41 -12.23 3.17
CA ILE A 104 4.51 -12.81 2.39
C ILE A 104 5.79 -12.09 2.78
N GLU A 105 6.85 -12.85 3.05
CA GLU A 105 8.21 -12.37 3.12
C GLU A 105 9.11 -13.26 2.25
N ALA A 106 9.78 -12.66 1.28
CA ALA A 106 10.84 -13.28 0.49
C ALA A 106 12.13 -12.49 0.69
N LYS A 107 13.25 -13.21 0.83
CA LYS A 107 14.59 -12.62 0.98
C LYS A 107 15.58 -13.43 0.15
N ASP A 108 16.39 -12.75 -0.64
CA ASP A 108 17.48 -13.35 -1.39
C ASP A 108 18.62 -12.34 -1.58
N GLY A 109 19.87 -12.74 -1.41
CA GLY A 109 21.02 -11.92 -1.82
C GLY A 109 21.18 -10.49 -1.26
N GLY A 110 20.36 -10.03 -0.31
CA GLY A 110 20.31 -8.63 0.13
C GLY A 110 19.04 -7.88 -0.30
N GLU A 111 18.21 -8.54 -1.10
CA GLU A 111 16.87 -8.13 -1.49
C GLU A 111 15.84 -8.66 -0.48
N ALA A 112 14.78 -7.88 -0.26
CA ALA A 112 13.66 -8.29 0.56
C ALA A 112 12.35 -7.75 0.00
N VAL A 113 11.39 -8.64 -0.24
CA VAL A 113 10.01 -8.30 -0.60
C VAL A 113 9.10 -8.70 0.54
N ARG A 114 8.28 -7.76 1.02
CA ARG A 114 7.29 -7.98 2.08
C ARG A 114 5.94 -7.47 1.65
N ILE A 115 4.92 -8.30 1.81
CA ILE A 115 3.52 -7.93 1.54
C ILE A 115 2.73 -8.00 2.84
N TYR A 116 2.04 -6.91 3.14
CA TYR A 116 1.20 -6.74 4.32
C TYR A 116 -0.25 -6.47 3.92
N THR A 117 -1.18 -6.83 4.81
CA THR A 117 -2.60 -6.48 4.67
C THR A 117 -3.21 -6.15 6.03
N ILE A 118 -4.34 -5.44 6.03
CA ILE A 118 -5.24 -5.36 7.19
C ILE A 118 -6.39 -6.34 6.94
N SER A 119 -6.51 -7.36 7.78
CA SER A 119 -7.61 -8.34 7.69
C SER A 119 -8.55 -8.27 8.89
N ASP A 120 -9.84 -8.52 8.65
CA ASP A 120 -10.84 -8.80 9.69
C ASP A 120 -11.50 -10.17 9.44
N ALA A 121 -12.58 -10.50 10.15
CA ALA A 121 -13.21 -11.82 10.04
C ALA A 121 -13.57 -12.19 8.59
N ASP A 122 -14.11 -11.24 7.83
CA ASP A 122 -14.73 -11.51 6.52
C ASP A 122 -14.01 -10.81 5.36
N THR A 123 -13.14 -9.84 5.65
CA THR A 123 -12.53 -8.98 4.62
C THR A 123 -11.03 -8.83 4.75
N VAL A 124 -10.41 -8.54 3.60
CA VAL A 124 -9.01 -8.18 3.45
C VAL A 124 -8.97 -6.79 2.85
N SER A 125 -8.15 -5.92 3.42
CA SER A 125 -8.08 -4.51 3.06
C SER A 125 -6.66 -4.00 3.12
N ASN A 126 -6.40 -2.90 2.41
CA ASN A 126 -5.12 -2.17 2.48
C ASN A 126 -3.90 -3.07 2.27
N PHE A 127 -3.55 -3.35 1.03
CA PHE A 127 -2.30 -4.03 0.71
C PHE A 127 -1.14 -3.05 0.74
N VAL A 128 -0.02 -3.45 1.33
CA VAL A 128 1.24 -2.72 1.27
C VAL A 128 2.34 -3.69 0.85
N MET A 129 3.05 -3.35 -0.22
CA MET A 129 4.26 -4.04 -0.64
C MET A 129 5.46 -3.14 -0.38
N ILE A 130 6.50 -3.72 0.20
CA ILE A 130 7.80 -3.10 0.38
C ILE A 130 8.82 -4.03 -0.28
N ALA A 131 9.42 -3.58 -1.38
CA ALA A 131 10.59 -4.21 -1.97
C ALA A 131 11.81 -3.33 -1.67
N SER A 132 12.87 -3.93 -1.16
CA SER A 132 14.12 -3.26 -0.86
C SER A 132 15.26 -4.06 -1.44
N GLU A 133 16.09 -3.38 -2.19
CA GLU A 133 17.33 -3.88 -2.78
C GLU A 133 18.47 -2.90 -2.40
N PRO A 134 19.74 -3.23 -2.66
CA PRO A 134 20.85 -2.34 -2.30
C PRO A 134 20.77 -0.94 -2.91
N GLU A 135 20.29 -0.83 -4.16
CA GLU A 135 20.23 0.43 -4.92
C GLU A 135 18.81 0.88 -5.23
N GLU A 136 17.80 0.06 -4.92
CA GLU A 136 16.41 0.31 -5.26
C GLU A 136 15.49 0.12 -4.04
N CYS A 137 14.45 0.95 -3.95
CA CYS A 137 13.36 0.73 -3.00
C CYS A 137 12.02 1.06 -3.64
N THR A 138 11.16 0.05 -3.68
CA THR A 138 9.79 0.16 -4.16
C THR A 138 8.82 0.05 -3.00
N PHE A 139 7.91 1.01 -2.93
CA PHE A 139 6.77 1.02 -2.03
C PHE A 139 5.48 1.07 -2.84
N ILE A 140 4.61 0.09 -2.64
CA ILE A 140 3.27 0.09 -3.24
C ILE A 140 2.25 -0.01 -2.11
N SER A 141 1.22 0.81 -2.16
CA SER A 141 0.05 0.69 -1.30
C SER A 141 -1.22 0.73 -2.13
N ILE A 142 -2.06 -0.29 -1.96
CA ILE A 142 -3.36 -0.40 -2.60
C ILE A 142 -4.42 -0.41 -1.50
N ASN A 143 -5.26 0.61 -1.48
CA ASN A 143 -6.40 0.70 -0.61
C ASN A 143 -7.62 0.11 -1.31
N GLY A 144 -8.41 -0.64 -0.57
CA GLY A 144 -9.62 -1.30 -1.05
C GLY A 144 -10.10 -2.30 -0.02
N LYS A 145 -11.33 -2.79 -0.18
CA LYS A 145 -11.92 -3.77 0.72
C LYS A 145 -12.50 -4.93 -0.06
N ILE A 146 -11.88 -6.10 0.06
CA ILE A 146 -12.23 -7.31 -0.68
C ILE A 146 -12.76 -8.35 0.31
N ALA A 147 -13.85 -9.02 -0.02
CA ALA A 147 -14.32 -10.15 0.78
C ALA A 147 -13.33 -11.31 0.66
N LYS A 148 -12.97 -11.96 1.77
CA LYS A 148 -12.02 -13.09 1.78
C LYS A 148 -12.39 -14.17 0.77
N LYS A 149 -13.68 -14.52 0.70
CA LYS A 149 -14.22 -15.48 -0.27
C LYS A 149 -13.92 -15.12 -1.72
N ASP A 150 -13.92 -13.82 -2.06
CA ASP A 150 -13.61 -13.40 -3.42
C ASP A 150 -12.11 -13.45 -3.67
N LEU A 151 -11.28 -13.05 -2.70
CA LEU A 151 -9.82 -13.21 -2.78
C LEU A 151 -9.42 -14.70 -2.95
N GLU A 152 -10.05 -15.60 -2.20
CA GLU A 152 -9.83 -17.06 -2.32
C GLU A 152 -10.17 -17.59 -3.72
N LYS A 153 -11.27 -17.13 -4.33
CA LYS A 153 -11.61 -17.49 -5.72
C LYS A 153 -10.53 -17.03 -6.70
N LEU A 154 -10.03 -15.80 -6.53
CA LEU A 154 -8.96 -15.25 -7.39
C LEU A 154 -7.70 -16.10 -7.28
N LEU A 155 -7.24 -16.38 -6.06
CA LEU A 155 -6.04 -17.17 -5.81
C LEU A 155 -6.20 -18.60 -6.34
N SER A 156 -7.39 -19.19 -6.18
CA SER A 156 -7.69 -20.53 -6.73
C SER A 156 -7.67 -20.55 -8.25
N ALA A 157 -8.16 -19.49 -8.90
CA ALA A 157 -8.14 -19.37 -10.36
C ALA A 157 -6.72 -19.12 -10.90
N ALA A 158 -5.87 -18.42 -10.15
CA ALA A 158 -4.48 -18.17 -10.52
C ALA A 158 -3.56 -19.39 -10.37
N VAL A 159 -3.87 -20.33 -9.46
CA VAL A 159 -3.07 -21.55 -9.22
C VAL A 159 -3.48 -22.71 -10.14
N ASN A 160 -4.71 -22.70 -10.65
CA ASN A 160 -5.25 -23.76 -11.52
C ASN A 160 -5.06 -23.48 -13.03
N ASN A 161 -4.43 -22.36 -13.38
CA ASN A 161 -3.94 -22.03 -14.72
C ASN A 161 -2.42 -22.15 -14.76
#